data_AF-A0A957NMS0-F1
#
_entry.id   AF-A0A957NMS0-F1
#
_cell.length_a   1.000
_cell.length_b   1.000
_cell.length_c   1.000
_cell.angle_alpha   90.00
_cell.angle_beta   90.00
_cell.angle_gamma   90.00
#
_symmetry.space_group_name_H-M   'P 1'
#
loop_
_entity.id
_entity.type
_entity.pdbx_description
1 polymer ?
#
loop_
_entity_poly.entity_id
_entity_poly.type
_entity_poly.pdbx_seq_one_letter_code
_entity_poly.pdbx_strand_id
1 'polypeptide(L)'
;MRFWASVLTTLSVIPLWLRWGLDQSEQQIDKMQEAVFNSPGTQAPVTPPVLLATGALLSAHLLLGLAIFRLSFWRTLLSLLLSFAAGTGLFLIFLQRNE
;
A
#
# COMPACT_ATOMS: atom_id res chain seq x y z
N MET A 1 -3.22 -21.87 -11.19
CA MET A 1 -3.84 -21.64 -9.87
C MET A 1 -2.94 -20.87 -8.89
N ARG A 2 -1.73 -21.33 -8.54
CA ARG A 2 -0.85 -20.65 -7.55
C ARG A 2 -0.55 -19.17 -7.86
N PHE A 3 -0.35 -18.83 -9.13
CA PHE A 3 -0.15 -17.44 -9.56
C PHE A 3 -1.37 -16.56 -9.22
N TRP A 4 -2.57 -16.97 -9.63
CA TRP A 4 -3.80 -16.23 -9.35
C TRP A 4 -4.11 -16.15 -7.85
N ALA A 5 -3.79 -17.20 -7.07
CA ALA A 5 -3.89 -17.13 -5.62
C ALA A 5 -2.99 -16.05 -5.03
N SER A 6 -1.71 -15.97 -5.47
CA SER A 6 -0.78 -14.90 -5.08
C SER A 6 -1.32 -13.50 -5.41
N VAL A 7 -1.91 -13.36 -6.61
CA VAL A 7 -2.55 -12.10 -7.04
C VAL A 7 -3.70 -11.74 -6.11
N LEU A 8 -4.66 -12.64 -5.91
CA LEU A 8 -5.87 -12.38 -5.14
C LEU A 8 -5.58 -12.09 -3.66
N THR A 9 -4.64 -12.80 -3.03
CA THR A 9 -4.25 -12.54 -1.64
C THR A 9 -3.76 -11.11 -1.48
N THR A 10 -2.86 -10.66 -2.35
CA THR A 10 -2.27 -9.33 -2.25
C THR A 10 -3.26 -8.24 -2.62
N LEU A 11 -4.03 -8.47 -3.69
CA LEU A 11 -5.09 -7.58 -4.13
C LEU A 11 -6.11 -7.29 -3.03
N SER A 12 -6.46 -8.28 -2.21
CA SER A 12 -7.43 -8.08 -1.11
C SER A 12 -6.94 -7.11 -0.03
N VAL A 13 -5.63 -6.96 0.13
CA VAL A 13 -5.01 -6.13 1.18
C VAL A 13 -4.77 -4.70 0.70
N ILE A 14 -4.53 -4.50 -0.61
CA ILE A 14 -4.14 -3.19 -1.15
C ILE A 14 -5.16 -2.07 -0.91
N PRO A 15 -6.48 -2.26 -1.12
CA PRO A 15 -7.46 -1.22 -0.83
C PRO A 15 -7.47 -0.78 0.65
N LEU A 16 -7.23 -1.73 1.57
CA LEU A 16 -7.18 -1.45 3.01
C LEU A 16 -5.92 -0.64 3.35
N TRP A 17 -4.78 -1.02 2.79
CA TRP A 17 -3.52 -0.30 2.96
C TRP A 17 -3.60 1.12 2.37
N LEU A 18 -4.21 1.29 1.20
CA LEU A 18 -4.40 2.60 0.57
C LEU A 18 -5.30 3.51 1.42
N ARG A 19 -6.43 2.98 1.90
CA ARG A 19 -7.34 3.74 2.78
C ARG A 19 -6.64 4.18 4.06
N TRP A 20 -5.99 3.25 4.75
CA TRP A 20 -5.22 3.57 5.96
C TRP A 20 -4.10 4.57 5.67
N GLY A 21 -3.41 4.45 4.53
CA GLY A 21 -2.36 5.38 4.11
C GLY A 21 -2.89 6.80 3.90
N LEU A 22 -4.07 6.97 3.30
CA LEU A 22 -4.73 8.27 3.19
C LEU A 22 -5.02 8.87 4.57
N ASP A 23 -5.59 8.10 5.49
CA ASP A 23 -5.86 8.57 6.85
C ASP A 23 -4.57 9.05 7.55
N GLN A 24 -3.45 8.35 7.34
CA GLN A 24 -2.15 8.77 7.86
C GLN A 24 -1.63 10.05 7.22
N SER A 25 -1.87 10.23 5.92
CA SER A 25 -1.49 11.43 5.19
C SER A 25 -2.32 12.65 5.61
N GLU A 26 -3.63 12.49 5.81
CA GLU A 26 -4.51 13.57 6.31
C GLU A 26 -4.06 14.04 7.69
N GLN A 27 -3.85 13.10 8.63
CA GLN A 27 -3.34 13.42 9.97
C GLN A 27 -1.99 14.13 9.93
N GLN A 28 -1.14 13.79 8.95
CA GLN A 28 0.17 14.41 8.78
C GLN A 28 0.05 15.84 8.21
N ILE A 29 -0.89 16.06 7.30
CA ILE A 29 -1.21 17.40 6.78
C ILE A 29 -1.74 18.29 7.90
N ASP A 30 -2.65 17.80 8.74
CA ASP A 30 -3.19 18.57 9.88
C ASP A 30 -2.07 19.00 10.83
N LYS A 31 -1.16 18.09 11.18
CA LYS A 31 0.02 18.40 12.02
C LYS A 31 0.96 19.41 11.38
N MET A 32 1.14 19.35 10.06
CA MET A 32 1.96 20.33 9.34
C MET A 32 1.29 21.70 9.36
N GLN A 33 -0.02 21.77 9.17
CA GLN A 33 -0.79 23.01 9.21
C GLN A 33 -0.75 23.66 10.61
N GLU A 34 -0.88 22.87 11.67
CA GLU A 34 -0.74 23.35 13.05
C GLU A 34 0.68 23.87 13.33
N ALA A 35 1.70 23.23 12.76
CA ALA A 35 3.11 23.60 12.94
C ALA A 35 3.57 24.78 12.06
N VAL A 36 2.74 25.31 11.16
CA VAL A 36 3.11 26.41 10.24
C VAL A 36 3.64 27.65 10.98
N PHE A 37 3.17 27.91 12.20
CA PHE A 37 3.61 29.09 12.95
C PHE A 37 4.90 28.88 13.75
N ASN A 38 5.28 27.64 14.05
CA ASN A 38 6.39 27.33 14.97
C ASN A 38 7.62 26.74 14.27
N SER A 39 7.46 25.93 13.22
CA SER A 39 8.59 25.27 12.53
C SER A 39 8.25 24.80 11.10
N PRO A 40 8.13 25.73 10.13
CA PRO A 40 7.80 25.40 8.75
C PRO A 40 8.76 24.34 8.17
N GLY A 41 8.20 23.27 7.57
CA GLY A 41 8.99 22.27 6.82
C GLY A 41 9.80 21.26 7.64
N THR A 42 9.68 21.25 8.97
CA THR A 42 10.41 20.30 9.82
C THR A 42 9.78 18.90 9.87
N GLN A 43 8.49 18.78 9.55
CA GLN A 43 7.81 17.48 9.53
C GLN A 43 7.91 16.83 8.14
N ALA A 44 8.18 15.52 8.10
CA ALA A 44 8.29 14.77 6.86
C ALA A 44 6.90 14.52 6.22
N PRO A 45 6.77 14.65 4.88
CA PRO A 45 5.48 14.46 4.19
C PRO A 45 4.98 13.02 4.22
N VAL A 46 5.88 12.05 4.39
CA VAL A 46 5.55 10.64 4.57
C VAL A 46 5.90 10.23 5.98
N THR A 47 4.94 9.65 6.69
CA THR A 47 5.14 9.23 8.07
C THR A 47 5.97 7.93 8.12
N PRO A 48 6.85 7.76 9.13
CA PRO A 48 7.60 6.52 9.30
C PRO A 48 6.74 5.24 9.33
N PRO A 49 5.53 5.22 9.95
CA PRO A 49 4.63 4.08 9.89
C PRO A 49 4.23 3.67 8.46
N VAL A 50 3.98 4.63 7.56
CA VAL A 50 3.62 4.33 6.17
C VAL A 50 4.78 3.67 5.44
N LEU A 51 6.01 4.14 5.64
CA LEU A 51 7.21 3.53 5.06
C LEU A 51 7.42 2.09 5.57
N LEU A 52 7.28 1.88 6.88
CA LEU A 52 7.42 0.56 7.50
C LEU A 52 6.33 -0.41 7.00
N ALA A 53 5.08 0.04 6.93
CA ALA A 53 3.97 -0.76 6.42
C ALA A 53 4.19 -1.15 4.94
N THR A 54 4.71 -0.22 4.13
CA THR A 54 5.04 -0.47 2.71
C THR A 54 6.11 -1.55 2.59
N GLY A 55 7.21 -1.43 3.35
CA GLY A 55 8.28 -2.41 3.38
C GLY A 55 7.80 -3.79 3.85
N ALA A 56 6.95 -3.83 4.88
CA ALA A 56 6.35 -5.06 5.38
C ALA A 56 5.45 -5.72 4.33
N LEU A 57 4.63 -4.95 3.61
CA LEU A 57 3.74 -5.48 2.57
C LEU A 57 4.52 -6.03 1.37
N LEU A 58 5.56 -5.32 0.92
CA LEU A 58 6.42 -5.78 -0.17
C LEU A 58 7.20 -7.06 0.20
N SER A 59 7.81 -7.08 1.38
CA SER A 59 8.55 -8.26 1.86
C SER A 59 7.62 -9.45 2.09
N ALA A 60 6.43 -9.23 2.67
CA ALA A 60 5.40 -10.27 2.82
C ALA A 60 4.96 -10.84 1.47
N HIS A 61 4.73 -9.99 0.46
CA HIS A 61 4.37 -10.44 -0.88
C HIS A 61 5.50 -11.29 -1.51
N LEU A 62 6.74 -10.85 -1.41
CA LEU A 62 7.89 -11.60 -1.93
C LEU A 62 8.03 -12.96 -1.25
N LEU A 63 7.88 -13.01 0.07
CA LEU A 63 7.90 -14.26 0.84
C LEU A 63 6.75 -15.18 0.45
N LEU A 64 5.53 -14.65 0.34
CA LEU A 64 4.36 -15.41 -0.12
C LEU A 64 4.58 -15.98 -1.52
N GLY A 65 5.02 -15.16 -2.47
CA GLY A 65 5.24 -15.59 -3.85
C GLY A 65 6.34 -16.65 -3.98
N LEU A 66 7.52 -16.39 -3.38
CA LEU A 66 8.69 -17.25 -3.53
C LEU A 66 8.61 -18.51 -2.67
N ALA A 67 8.24 -18.41 -1.39
CA ALA A 67 8.30 -19.53 -0.46
C ALA A 67 6.99 -20.33 -0.39
N ILE A 68 5.84 -19.65 -0.32
CA ILE A 68 4.54 -20.29 -0.11
C ILE A 68 3.95 -20.77 -1.44
N PHE A 69 3.80 -19.86 -2.41
CA PHE A 69 3.24 -20.17 -3.72
C PHE A 69 4.27 -20.77 -4.69
N ARG A 70 5.55 -20.82 -4.31
CA ARG A 70 6.67 -21.41 -5.07
C ARG A 70 6.74 -20.88 -6.51
N LEU A 71 6.52 -19.58 -6.68
CA LEU A 71 6.62 -18.90 -7.95
C LEU A 71 8.07 -18.53 -8.23
N SER A 72 8.44 -18.46 -9.51
CA SER A 72 9.72 -17.84 -9.89
C SER A 72 9.68 -16.35 -9.59
N PHE A 73 10.85 -15.74 -9.37
CA PHE A 73 10.97 -14.32 -9.05
C PHE A 73 10.18 -13.41 -10.01
N TRP A 74 10.32 -13.63 -11.32
CA TRP A 74 9.58 -12.87 -12.33
C TRP A 74 8.07 -13.05 -12.26
N ARG A 75 7.59 -14.25 -11.91
CA ARG A 75 6.15 -14.51 -11.73
C ARG A 75 5.64 -13.85 -10.45
N THR A 76 6.43 -13.84 -9.38
CA THR A 76 6.10 -13.10 -8.15
C THR A 76 6.01 -11.60 -8.45
N LEU A 77 7.00 -11.03 -9.14
CA LEU A 77 7.01 -9.61 -9.51
C LEU A 77 5.80 -9.25 -10.39
N LEU A 78 5.49 -10.07 -11.39
CA LEU A 78 4.31 -9.87 -12.22
C LEU A 78 3.02 -9.95 -11.39
N SER A 79 2.94 -10.87 -10.43
CA SER A 79 1.78 -10.99 -9.55
C SER A 79 1.61 -9.77 -8.65
N LEU A 80 2.71 -9.18 -8.17
CA LEU A 80 2.70 -7.94 -7.40
C LEU A 80 2.13 -6.79 -8.24
N LEU A 81 2.64 -6.62 -9.46
CA LEU A 81 2.21 -5.55 -10.38
C LEU A 81 0.72 -5.66 -10.70
N LEU A 82 0.23 -6.86 -11.01
CA LEU A 82 -1.20 -7.09 -11.28
C LEU A 82 -2.06 -6.83 -10.04
N SER A 83 -1.62 -7.30 -8.87
CA SER A 83 -2.31 -7.05 -7.60
C SER A 83 -2.40 -5.56 -7.31
N PHE A 84 -1.31 -4.84 -7.51
CA PHE A 84 -1.23 -3.41 -7.28
C PHE A 84 -2.09 -2.60 -8.23
N ALA A 85 -2.01 -2.88 -9.54
CA ALA A 85 -2.83 -2.20 -10.53
C ALA A 85 -4.33 -2.43 -10.27
N ALA A 86 -4.75 -3.67 -10.05
CA ALA A 86 -6.16 -3.98 -9.84
C ALA A 86 -6.66 -3.57 -8.45
N GLY A 87 -5.86 -3.71 -7.39
CA GLY A 87 -6.20 -3.24 -6.04
C GLY A 87 -6.34 -1.72 -5.97
N THR A 88 -5.45 -0.98 -6.66
CA THR A 88 -5.55 0.48 -6.78
C THR A 88 -6.79 0.88 -7.59
N GLY A 89 -7.06 0.20 -8.70
CA GLY A 89 -8.27 0.44 -9.50
C GLY A 89 -9.55 0.22 -8.68
N LEU A 90 -9.63 -0.88 -7.92
CA LEU A 90 -10.76 -1.14 -7.02
C LEU A 90 -10.90 -0.05 -5.96
N PHE A 91 -9.79 0.34 -5.33
CA PHE A 91 -9.78 1.42 -4.35
C PHE A 91 -10.35 2.72 -4.92
N LEU A 92 -9.91 3.15 -6.10
CA LEU A 92 -10.40 4.37 -6.76
C LEU A 92 -11.91 4.30 -7.06
N ILE A 93 -12.39 3.15 -7.54
CA ILE A 93 -13.82 2.95 -7.79
C ILE A 93 -14.63 3.05 -6.49
N PHE A 94 -14.13 2.47 -5.40
CA PHE A 94 -14.80 2.57 -4.10
C PHE A 94 -14.75 3.98 -3.52
N LEU A 95 -13.64 4.70 -3.71
CA LEU A 95 -13.50 6.09 -3.27
C LEU A 95 -14.53 6.98 -3.97
N GLN A 96 -14.59 6.93 -5.30
CA GLN A 96 -15.55 7.71 -6.12
C GLN A 96 -17.02 7.46 -5.78
N ARG A 97 -17.34 6.29 -5.23
CA ARG A 97 -18.71 5.94 -4.85
C ARG A 97 -19.14 6.54 -3.51
N ASN A 98 -18.18 6.85 -2.64
CA ASN A 98 -18.43 7.32 -1.28
C ASN A 98 -18.33 8.85 -1.14
N GLU A 99 -17.96 9.54 -2.23
CA GLU A 99 -18.07 11.00 -2.41
C GLU A 99 -19.44 11.38 -2.99
#